data_AF-A0A2I0VI48-F1
#
_entry.id   AF-A0A2I0VI48-F1
#
_cell.length_a   1.000
_cell.length_b   1.000
_cell.length_c   1.000
_cell.angle_alpha   90.00
_cell.angle_beta   90.00
_cell.angle_gamma   90.00
#
_symmetry.space_group_name_H-M   'P 1'
#
loop_
_entity.id
_entity.type
_entity.pdbx_description
1 polymer ?
#
loop_
_entity_poly.entity_id
_entity_poly.type
_entity_poly.pdbx_seq_one_letter_code
_entity_poly.pdbx_strand_id
1 'polypeptide(L)'
;MAHPNDPEFIELGIFECMAALIWKGLKNRRWLSRDQNIYIPYYAAHIIGSYTMNLEEFAVSAVNALVIPPLVELLRGRLTWVEQRVAVRALGHLATYASTFPAVSNHEEVLELAIQLALSSLEIVYSHFYKSVDRRPRYHCDLLTRGMGGTEMESRKAEEWASQLQCWSLQLINCFAFKPEFLPDICKPEFVMKLPGMWGGLVNENSPAGIGLLRTICHHKLGRGTVANCPGILEALRNIARSSDDWQYMAIECLIWLLKDPSTCHKVIDIAAPALIDLAEISKLGDHLRLGDSIVELLQRLKWEKNMSKEDLHIKQAAALVVKLEGNSLFSSGKIAEAASKYSEALALCPMRSKKERVVLYSNRAQCHLLLQQPMAAISDTTRALCLHKPFNGHAKSLWRRAQAHDMLGLGKESLLDAILFINECSQSKDTELSLRQNRVPDYATKLLKKQMRFTWLFREAAMKHGAVYSEYYNGDAQNFRFHLRRLFYCFFKVEFLLKN
;
A
#
# COMPACT_ATOMS: atom_id res chain seq x y z
N MET A 1 1.93 21.89 -20.27
CA MET A 1 0.74 22.11 -19.42
C MET A 1 1.20 22.66 -18.08
N ALA A 2 1.54 23.95 -18.02
CA ALA A 2 1.99 24.59 -16.79
C ALA A 2 0.81 25.10 -15.94
N HIS A 3 -0.37 25.27 -16.54
CA HIS A 3 -1.54 25.91 -15.91
C HIS A 3 -2.84 25.15 -16.24
N PRO A 4 -3.12 24.00 -15.59
CA PRO A 4 -4.34 23.21 -15.86
C PRO A 4 -5.64 23.88 -15.40
N ASN A 5 -5.54 24.97 -14.63
CA ASN A 5 -6.67 25.75 -14.12
C ASN A 5 -6.93 27.01 -14.98
N ASP A 6 -6.25 27.14 -16.13
CA ASP A 6 -6.42 28.27 -17.05
C ASP A 6 -7.67 28.06 -17.93
N PRO A 7 -8.69 28.94 -17.87
CA PRO A 7 -9.92 28.78 -18.62
C PRO A 7 -9.78 29.09 -20.12
N GLU A 8 -8.72 29.77 -20.57
CA GLU A 8 -8.59 30.28 -21.95
C GLU A 8 -8.84 29.18 -22.99
N PHE A 9 -8.20 28.02 -22.81
CA PHE A 9 -8.35 26.91 -23.76
C PHE A 9 -9.72 26.23 -23.70
N ILE A 10 -10.43 26.33 -22.58
CA ILE A 10 -11.79 25.79 -22.45
C ILE A 10 -12.76 26.64 -23.27
N GLU A 11 -12.64 27.97 -23.17
CA GLU A 11 -13.44 28.90 -23.98
C GLU A 11 -13.19 28.73 -25.49
N LEU A 12 -11.98 28.27 -25.86
CA LEU A 12 -11.61 27.95 -27.24
C LEU A 12 -12.03 26.55 -27.72
N GLY A 13 -12.79 25.79 -26.93
CA GLY A 13 -13.33 24.48 -27.34
C GLY A 13 -12.30 23.34 -27.32
N ILE A 14 -11.37 23.35 -26.34
CA ILE A 14 -10.35 22.30 -26.23
C ILE A 14 -10.97 20.91 -26.06
N PHE A 15 -12.08 20.77 -25.32
CA PHE A 15 -12.67 19.46 -25.03
C PHE A 15 -13.30 18.83 -26.27
N GLU A 16 -14.02 19.60 -27.09
CA GLU A 16 -14.59 19.18 -28.37
C GLU A 16 -13.48 18.74 -29.33
N CYS A 17 -12.40 19.53 -29.38
CA CYS A 17 -11.22 19.19 -30.18
C CYS A 17 -10.58 17.88 -29.73
N MET A 18 -10.34 17.69 -28.42
CA MET A 18 -9.74 16.47 -27.89
C MET A 18 -10.65 15.25 -28.11
N ALA A 19 -11.96 15.37 -27.89
CA ALA A 19 -12.93 14.31 -28.16
C ALA A 19 -12.92 13.91 -29.64
N ALA A 20 -12.92 14.88 -30.55
CA ALA A 20 -12.86 14.65 -31.98
C ALA A 20 -11.54 13.97 -32.42
N LEU A 21 -10.41 14.35 -31.83
CA LEU A 21 -9.11 13.75 -32.10
C LEU A 21 -9.03 12.29 -31.62
N ILE A 22 -9.59 11.97 -30.46
CA ILE A 22 -9.69 10.58 -29.99
C ILE A 22 -10.56 9.77 -30.97
N TRP A 23 -11.72 10.28 -31.35
CA TRP A 23 -12.59 9.60 -32.32
C TRP A 23 -11.91 9.38 -33.67
N LYS A 24 -11.17 10.37 -34.16
CA LYS A 24 -10.41 10.26 -35.42
C LYS A 24 -9.35 9.16 -35.33
N GLY A 25 -8.64 9.07 -34.21
CA GLY A 25 -7.68 7.99 -33.96
C GLY A 25 -8.32 6.61 -33.92
N LEU A 26 -9.48 6.50 -33.26
CA LEU A 26 -10.25 5.25 -33.16
C LEU A 26 -10.84 4.79 -34.50
N LYS A 27 -11.36 5.72 -35.31
CA LYS A 27 -12.10 5.40 -36.54
C LYS A 27 -11.21 5.32 -37.80
N ASN A 28 -10.06 5.99 -37.81
CA ASN A 28 -9.22 6.10 -39.00
C ASN A 28 -7.80 5.58 -38.74
N ARG A 29 -7.60 4.26 -38.95
CA ARG A 29 -6.30 3.61 -38.79
C ARG A 29 -5.21 4.19 -39.71
N ARG A 30 -5.56 4.57 -40.95
CA ARG A 30 -4.60 5.17 -41.90
C ARG A 30 -4.08 6.52 -41.40
N TRP A 31 -4.98 7.34 -40.84
CA TRP A 31 -4.60 8.61 -40.23
C TRP A 31 -3.75 8.38 -38.98
N LEU A 32 -4.14 7.44 -38.12
CA LEU A 32 -3.42 7.12 -36.88
C LEU A 32 -1.98 6.63 -37.16
N SER A 33 -1.78 5.84 -38.22
CA SER A 33 -0.46 5.31 -38.59
C SER A 33 0.47 6.32 -39.27
N ARG A 34 -0.02 7.54 -39.55
CA ARG A 34 0.73 8.56 -40.28
C ARG A 34 1.50 9.48 -39.32
N ASP A 35 2.77 9.74 -39.63
CA ASP A 35 3.63 10.69 -38.91
C ASP A 35 3.64 10.43 -37.39
N GLN A 36 3.32 11.46 -36.59
CA GLN A 36 3.26 11.39 -35.13
C GLN A 36 1.80 11.24 -34.62
N ASN A 37 0.85 10.87 -35.48
CA ASN A 37 -0.56 10.83 -35.09
C ASN A 37 -0.86 9.72 -34.06
N ILE A 38 -0.01 8.69 -33.99
CA ILE A 38 -0.13 7.59 -33.03
C ILE A 38 -0.16 8.07 -31.57
N TYR A 39 0.46 9.22 -31.28
CA TYR A 39 0.48 9.82 -29.94
C TYR A 39 -0.77 10.63 -29.59
N ILE A 40 -1.55 11.04 -30.59
CA ILE A 40 -2.62 12.01 -30.42
C ILE A 40 -3.72 11.51 -29.47
N PRO A 41 -4.25 10.28 -29.60
CA PRO A 41 -5.28 9.79 -28.68
C PRO A 41 -4.82 9.77 -27.21
N TYR A 42 -3.58 9.38 -26.97
CA TYR A 42 -2.97 9.41 -25.63
C TYR A 42 -2.94 10.84 -25.08
N TYR A 43 -2.37 11.78 -25.84
CA TYR A 43 -2.27 13.16 -25.37
C TYR A 43 -3.64 13.79 -25.19
N ALA A 44 -4.57 13.60 -26.12
CA ALA A 44 -5.93 14.13 -26.04
C ALA A 44 -6.66 13.68 -24.77
N ALA A 45 -6.63 12.38 -24.45
CA ALA A 45 -7.20 11.87 -23.20
C ALA A 45 -6.46 12.41 -21.96
N HIS A 46 -5.13 12.53 -22.03
CA HIS A 46 -4.33 13.11 -20.95
C HIS A 46 -4.63 14.61 -20.73
N ILE A 47 -4.92 15.36 -21.80
CA ILE A 47 -5.35 16.77 -21.74
C ILE A 47 -6.66 16.85 -20.99
N ILE A 48 -7.68 16.11 -21.44
CA ILE A 48 -9.01 16.09 -20.80
C ILE A 48 -8.85 15.83 -19.31
N GLY A 49 -8.16 14.75 -18.94
CA GLY A 49 -7.94 14.41 -17.54
C GLY A 49 -7.16 15.49 -16.77
N SER A 50 -6.27 16.27 -17.39
CA SER A 50 -5.50 17.28 -16.65
C SER A 50 -6.32 18.55 -16.38
N TYR A 51 -7.20 18.96 -17.29
CA TYR A 51 -8.08 20.12 -17.08
C TYR A 51 -9.24 19.81 -16.12
N THR A 52 -9.72 18.56 -16.11
CA THR A 52 -10.87 18.18 -15.26
C THR A 52 -10.48 17.74 -13.85
N MET A 53 -9.22 17.87 -13.44
CA MET A 53 -8.74 17.26 -12.18
C MET A 53 -9.03 18.08 -10.92
N ASN A 54 -9.11 19.41 -11.03
CA ASN A 54 -9.17 20.30 -9.86
C ASN A 54 -10.47 21.12 -9.80
N LEU A 55 -11.05 21.48 -10.95
CA LEU A 55 -12.17 22.40 -11.04
C LEU A 55 -13.42 21.69 -11.56
N GLU A 56 -14.50 21.70 -10.78
CA GLU A 56 -15.77 21.05 -11.11
C GLU A 56 -16.39 21.65 -12.39
N GLU A 57 -16.32 22.97 -12.56
CA GLU A 57 -16.83 23.68 -13.74
C GLU A 57 -16.18 23.19 -15.04
N PHE A 58 -14.90 22.83 -14.98
CA PHE A 58 -14.15 22.32 -16.13
C PHE A 58 -14.57 20.88 -16.45
N ALA A 59 -14.83 20.07 -15.42
CA ALA A 59 -15.40 18.75 -15.58
C ALA A 59 -16.80 18.81 -16.23
N VAL A 60 -17.66 19.73 -15.78
CA VAL A 60 -19.00 19.94 -16.38
C VAL A 60 -18.89 20.34 -17.85
N SER A 61 -18.00 21.27 -18.17
CA SER A 61 -17.74 21.70 -19.55
C SER A 61 -17.26 20.54 -20.43
N ALA A 62 -16.37 19.69 -19.91
CA ALA A 62 -15.89 18.51 -20.62
C ALA A 62 -17.03 17.49 -20.89
N VAL A 63 -17.92 17.26 -19.92
CA VAL A 63 -19.09 16.40 -20.11
C VAL A 63 -20.01 16.95 -21.20
N ASN A 64 -20.29 18.25 -21.20
CA ASN A 64 -21.10 18.91 -22.23
C ASN A 64 -20.48 18.78 -23.63
N ALA A 65 -19.15 18.76 -23.72
CA ALA A 65 -18.39 18.53 -24.95
C ALA A 65 -18.34 17.05 -25.40
N LEU A 66 -19.10 16.15 -24.74
CA LEU A 66 -19.22 14.73 -25.09
C LEU A 66 -17.87 13.97 -25.06
N VAL A 67 -17.01 14.28 -24.09
CA VAL A 67 -15.71 13.58 -23.94
C VAL A 67 -15.85 12.13 -23.44
N ILE A 68 -16.95 11.77 -22.76
CA ILE A 68 -17.08 10.45 -22.11
C ILE A 68 -17.11 9.31 -23.14
N PRO A 69 -17.96 9.31 -24.19
CA PRO A 69 -18.00 8.20 -25.15
C PRO A 69 -16.64 7.83 -25.79
N PRO A 70 -15.82 8.77 -26.31
CA PRO A 70 -14.49 8.41 -26.84
C PRO A 70 -13.52 7.92 -25.74
N LEU A 71 -13.61 8.43 -24.50
CA LEU A 71 -12.82 7.92 -23.38
C LEU A 71 -13.20 6.48 -23.02
N VAL A 72 -14.48 6.13 -23.06
CA VAL A 72 -14.95 4.75 -22.82
C VAL A 72 -14.44 3.80 -23.90
N GLU A 73 -14.40 4.20 -25.17
CA GLU A 73 -13.76 3.38 -26.22
C GLU A 73 -12.26 3.16 -25.99
N LEU A 74 -11.54 4.16 -25.47
CA LEU A 74 -10.15 3.97 -25.07
C LEU A 74 -10.06 3.01 -23.87
N LEU A 75 -10.96 3.13 -22.88
CA LEU A 75 -11.03 2.25 -21.70
C LEU A 75 -11.26 0.78 -22.09
N ARG A 76 -12.10 0.54 -23.12
CA ARG A 76 -12.33 -0.79 -23.75
C ARG A 76 -11.06 -1.41 -24.35
N GLY A 77 -9.96 -0.67 -24.45
CA GLY A 77 -8.72 -1.17 -25.04
C GLY A 77 -8.75 -1.23 -26.56
N ARG A 78 -9.54 -0.36 -27.22
CA ARG A 78 -9.57 -0.26 -28.69
C ARG A 78 -8.22 0.15 -29.31
N LEU A 79 -7.36 0.78 -28.52
CA LEU A 79 -5.97 1.07 -28.85
C LEU A 79 -5.06 0.20 -27.99
N THR A 80 -4.32 0.78 -27.04
CA THR A 80 -3.42 0.01 -26.17
C THR A 80 -3.56 0.41 -24.70
N TRP A 81 -2.84 -0.29 -23.84
CA TRP A 81 -2.83 -0.08 -22.40
C TRP A 81 -2.39 1.34 -21.99
N VAL A 82 -1.57 2.02 -22.81
CA VAL A 82 -1.14 3.41 -22.50
C VAL A 82 -2.32 4.38 -22.64
N GLU A 83 -3.20 4.16 -23.62
CA GLU A 83 -4.43 4.93 -23.77
C GLU A 83 -5.48 4.55 -22.71
N GLN A 84 -5.62 3.26 -22.36
CA GLN A 84 -6.49 2.83 -21.25
C GLN A 84 -6.11 3.54 -19.94
N ARG A 85 -4.81 3.68 -19.67
CA ARG A 85 -4.30 4.37 -18.48
C ARG A 85 -4.73 5.83 -18.41
N VAL A 86 -4.64 6.58 -19.49
CA VAL A 86 -5.07 8.00 -19.48
C VAL A 86 -6.59 8.14 -19.54
N ALA A 87 -7.28 7.21 -20.19
CA ALA A 87 -8.74 7.18 -20.23
C ALA A 87 -9.35 6.94 -18.84
N VAL A 88 -8.85 5.93 -18.10
CA VAL A 88 -9.34 5.65 -16.75
C VAL A 88 -9.07 6.81 -15.79
N ARG A 89 -7.93 7.50 -15.93
CA ARG A 89 -7.63 8.72 -15.17
C ARG A 89 -8.62 9.84 -15.46
N ALA A 90 -8.88 10.13 -16.74
CA ALA A 90 -9.81 11.18 -17.12
C ALA A 90 -11.24 10.88 -16.64
N LEU A 91 -11.71 9.64 -16.83
CA LEU A 91 -13.02 9.20 -16.32
C LEU A 91 -13.08 9.25 -14.79
N GLY A 92 -12.00 8.90 -14.08
CA GLY A 92 -11.89 9.02 -12.62
C GLY A 92 -12.06 10.45 -12.13
N HIS A 93 -11.43 11.43 -12.78
CA HIS A 93 -11.60 12.84 -12.44
C HIS A 93 -13.04 13.31 -12.70
N LEU A 94 -13.61 12.96 -13.85
CA LEU A 94 -15.01 13.26 -14.18
C LEU A 94 -15.99 12.60 -13.19
N ALA A 95 -15.69 11.39 -12.69
CA ALA A 95 -16.53 10.70 -11.71
C ALA A 95 -16.37 11.24 -10.27
N THR A 96 -15.37 12.08 -10.00
CA THR A 96 -15.10 12.58 -8.64
C THR A 96 -16.12 13.63 -8.19
N TYR A 97 -16.67 14.41 -9.13
CA TYR A 97 -17.64 15.46 -8.82
C TYR A 97 -19.08 14.96 -8.86
N ALA A 98 -19.90 15.44 -7.93
CA ALA A 98 -21.31 15.05 -7.84
C ALA A 98 -22.12 15.48 -9.07
N SER A 99 -21.77 16.62 -9.68
CA SER A 99 -22.43 17.15 -10.89
C SER A 99 -22.17 16.32 -12.14
N THR A 100 -20.99 15.73 -12.29
CA THR A 100 -20.59 14.99 -13.49
C THR A 100 -20.63 13.47 -13.34
N PHE A 101 -20.67 12.96 -12.10
CA PHE A 101 -20.78 11.53 -11.83
C PHE A 101 -21.94 10.85 -12.58
N PRO A 102 -23.18 11.40 -12.62
CA PRO A 102 -24.29 10.76 -13.35
C PRO A 102 -23.97 10.53 -14.82
N ALA A 103 -23.28 11.48 -15.47
CA ALA A 103 -22.91 11.33 -16.87
C ALA A 103 -21.92 10.18 -17.09
N VAL A 104 -21.01 9.92 -16.14
CA VAL A 104 -20.09 8.78 -16.20
C VAL A 104 -20.80 7.47 -15.87
N SER A 105 -21.63 7.44 -14.82
CA SER A 105 -22.31 6.23 -14.37
C SER A 105 -23.44 5.77 -15.30
N ASN A 106 -24.01 6.66 -16.11
CA ASN A 106 -25.00 6.30 -17.14
C ASN A 106 -24.44 5.43 -18.26
N HIS A 107 -23.10 5.35 -18.41
CA HIS A 107 -22.46 4.36 -19.25
C HIS A 107 -22.25 3.08 -18.44
N GLU A 108 -23.20 2.14 -18.55
CA GLU A 108 -23.28 0.92 -17.72
C GLU A 108 -21.97 0.12 -17.68
N GLU A 109 -21.22 0.09 -18.78
CA GLU A 109 -19.96 -0.65 -18.89
C GLU A 109 -18.78 -0.04 -18.11
N VAL A 110 -18.84 1.22 -17.67
CA VAL A 110 -17.66 1.92 -17.10
C VAL A 110 -17.17 1.23 -15.83
N LEU A 111 -18.10 0.86 -14.94
CA LEU A 111 -17.76 0.18 -13.69
C LEU A 111 -17.15 -1.20 -13.97
N GLU A 112 -17.74 -1.97 -14.88
CA GLU A 112 -17.25 -3.30 -15.25
C GLU A 112 -15.83 -3.22 -15.83
N LEU A 113 -15.61 -2.31 -16.79
CA LEU A 113 -14.29 -2.09 -17.40
C LEU A 113 -13.25 -1.65 -16.38
N ALA A 114 -13.62 -0.81 -15.42
CA ALA A 114 -12.73 -0.40 -14.34
C ALA A 114 -12.33 -1.58 -13.43
N ILE A 115 -13.29 -2.43 -13.05
CA ILE A 115 -13.04 -3.66 -12.27
C ILE A 115 -12.11 -4.61 -13.04
N GLN A 116 -12.39 -4.84 -14.33
CA GLN A 116 -11.56 -5.68 -15.19
C GLN A 116 -10.13 -5.15 -15.29
N LEU A 117 -9.94 -3.84 -15.46
CA LEU A 117 -8.62 -3.21 -15.49
C LEU A 117 -7.89 -3.29 -14.14
N ALA A 118 -8.58 -3.10 -13.02
CA ALA A 118 -7.98 -3.27 -11.69
C ALA A 118 -7.43 -4.70 -11.50
N LEU A 119 -8.16 -5.70 -11.99
CA LEU A 119 -7.77 -7.12 -11.91
C LEU A 119 -6.66 -7.53 -12.91
N SER A 120 -6.60 -6.91 -14.09
CA SER A 120 -5.76 -7.38 -15.21
C SER A 120 -4.65 -6.44 -15.64
N SER A 121 -4.61 -5.19 -15.17
CA SER A 121 -3.64 -4.17 -15.59
C SER A 121 -2.18 -4.63 -15.53
N LEU A 122 -1.75 -5.27 -14.44
CA LEU A 122 -0.38 -5.77 -14.30
C LEU A 122 -0.07 -6.85 -15.35
N GLU A 123 -1.02 -7.75 -15.61
CA GLU A 123 -0.93 -8.79 -16.63
C GLU A 123 -0.85 -8.20 -18.05
N ILE A 124 -1.70 -7.21 -18.33
CA ILE A 124 -1.76 -6.51 -19.62
C ILE A 124 -0.41 -5.84 -19.92
N VAL A 125 0.13 -5.06 -18.98
CA VAL A 125 1.41 -4.37 -19.20
C VAL A 125 2.57 -5.36 -19.27
N TYR A 126 2.53 -6.42 -18.45
CA TYR A 126 3.57 -7.43 -18.47
C TYR A 126 3.65 -8.13 -19.84
N SER A 127 2.54 -8.66 -20.30
CA SER A 127 2.46 -9.45 -21.54
C SER A 127 2.70 -8.61 -22.80
N HIS A 128 2.12 -7.42 -22.89
CA HIS A 128 2.20 -6.59 -24.08
C HIS A 128 3.45 -5.71 -24.18
N PHE A 129 4.13 -5.43 -23.07
CA PHE A 129 5.29 -4.52 -23.07
C PHE A 129 6.49 -5.07 -22.30
N TYR A 130 6.30 -5.53 -21.06
CA TYR A 130 7.43 -5.87 -20.19
C TYR A 130 8.20 -7.10 -20.68
N LYS A 131 7.49 -8.20 -20.96
CA LYS A 131 8.04 -9.52 -21.33
C LYS A 131 8.82 -9.50 -22.66
N SER A 132 8.36 -8.70 -23.63
CA SER A 132 8.86 -8.72 -25.00
C SER A 132 9.78 -7.54 -25.29
N VAL A 133 10.94 -7.50 -24.62
CA VAL A 133 11.89 -6.37 -24.69
C VAL A 133 12.22 -5.97 -26.13
N ASP A 134 12.49 -6.94 -27.00
CA ASP A 134 12.88 -6.70 -28.40
C ASP A 134 11.73 -6.25 -29.31
N ARG A 135 10.48 -6.30 -28.82
CA ARG A 135 9.27 -6.01 -29.61
C ARG A 135 8.43 -4.88 -29.00
N ARG A 136 9.02 -4.09 -28.11
CA ARG A 136 8.32 -2.95 -27.49
C ARG A 136 7.92 -1.93 -28.57
N PRO A 137 6.65 -1.50 -28.62
CA PRO A 137 6.24 -0.45 -29.53
C PRO A 137 7.03 0.83 -29.26
N ARG A 138 7.69 1.39 -30.28
CA ARG A 138 8.55 2.57 -30.14
C ARG A 138 7.83 3.75 -29.50
N TYR A 139 6.58 3.97 -29.88
CA TYR A 139 5.78 5.06 -29.32
C TYR A 139 5.46 4.88 -27.83
N HIS A 140 5.38 3.64 -27.33
CA HIS A 140 5.28 3.38 -25.89
C HIS A 140 6.59 3.76 -25.20
N CYS A 141 7.74 3.34 -25.73
CA CYS A 141 9.05 3.70 -25.19
C CYS A 141 9.24 5.22 -25.15
N ASP A 142 8.88 5.92 -26.23
CA ASP A 142 8.98 7.37 -26.34
C ASP A 142 8.07 8.08 -25.32
N LEU A 143 6.83 7.62 -25.15
CA LEU A 143 5.92 8.14 -24.12
C LEU A 143 6.42 7.92 -22.69
N LEU A 144 6.96 6.73 -22.40
CA LEU A 144 7.43 6.33 -21.08
C LEU A 144 8.70 7.10 -20.67
N THR A 145 9.61 7.33 -21.62
CA THR A 145 10.97 7.80 -21.35
C THR A 145 11.25 9.21 -21.86
N ARG A 146 10.31 9.82 -22.60
CA ARG A 146 10.50 11.10 -23.32
C ARG A 146 11.70 11.08 -24.27
N GLY A 147 11.97 9.92 -24.89
CA GLY A 147 13.05 9.74 -25.87
C GLY A 147 14.47 9.66 -25.29
N MET A 148 14.64 9.64 -23.96
CA MET A 148 15.94 9.51 -23.29
C MET A 148 16.21 8.08 -22.75
N GLY A 149 15.51 7.10 -23.31
CA GLY A 149 15.40 5.76 -22.75
C GLY A 149 16.48 4.76 -23.15
N GLY A 150 16.64 3.75 -22.29
CA GLY A 150 17.21 2.43 -22.59
C GLY A 150 16.35 1.37 -21.89
N THR A 151 16.58 0.10 -22.20
CA THR A 151 15.74 -1.04 -21.75
C THR A 151 15.41 -1.01 -20.25
N GLU A 152 16.35 -0.61 -19.41
CA GLU A 152 16.17 -0.49 -17.96
C GLU A 152 15.13 0.58 -17.59
N MET A 153 15.26 1.79 -18.16
CA MET A 153 14.36 2.90 -17.87
C MET A 153 12.94 2.60 -18.35
N GLU A 154 12.82 1.98 -19.53
CA GLU A 154 11.55 1.54 -20.09
C GLU A 154 10.85 0.52 -19.18
N SER A 155 11.58 -0.52 -18.73
CA SER A 155 11.05 -1.54 -17.81
C SER A 155 10.58 -0.92 -16.50
N ARG A 156 11.33 0.05 -15.95
CA ARG A 156 10.95 0.79 -14.75
C ARG A 156 9.65 1.57 -14.94
N LYS A 157 9.58 2.34 -16.03
CA LYS A 157 8.43 3.19 -16.32
C LYS A 157 7.19 2.36 -16.65
N ALA A 158 7.36 1.19 -17.25
CA ALA A 158 6.28 0.24 -17.44
C ALA A 158 5.71 -0.29 -16.12
N GLU A 159 6.56 -0.66 -15.16
CA GLU A 159 6.10 -1.07 -13.82
C GLU A 159 5.36 0.07 -13.10
N GLU A 160 5.91 1.29 -13.15
CA GLU A 160 5.26 2.50 -12.62
C GLU A 160 3.89 2.75 -13.24
N TRP A 161 3.79 2.69 -14.57
CA TRP A 161 2.53 2.96 -15.27
C TRP A 161 1.53 1.82 -15.10
N ALA A 162 1.96 0.58 -14.94
CA ALA A 162 1.08 -0.53 -14.60
C ALA A 162 0.46 -0.34 -13.20
N SER A 163 1.27 0.06 -12.22
CA SER A 163 0.79 0.45 -10.89
C SER A 163 -0.21 1.60 -10.97
N GLN A 164 0.09 2.67 -11.72
CA GLN A 164 -0.83 3.80 -11.92
C GLN A 164 -2.14 3.36 -12.58
N LEU A 165 -2.08 2.51 -13.62
CA LEU A 165 -3.26 1.98 -14.28
C LEU A 165 -4.15 1.22 -13.29
N GLN A 166 -3.58 0.35 -12.45
CA GLN A 166 -4.33 -0.36 -11.40
C GLN A 166 -4.94 0.62 -10.38
N CYS A 167 -4.13 1.52 -9.83
CA CYS A 167 -4.56 2.48 -8.80
C CYS A 167 -5.62 3.45 -9.31
N TRP A 168 -5.52 3.95 -10.54
CA TRP A 168 -6.52 4.84 -11.13
C TRP A 168 -7.82 4.10 -11.46
N SER A 169 -7.73 2.82 -11.83
CA SER A 169 -8.92 1.96 -11.94
C SER A 169 -9.62 1.81 -10.60
N LEU A 170 -8.86 1.53 -9.53
CA LEU A 170 -9.40 1.47 -8.16
C LEU A 170 -10.01 2.79 -7.70
N GLN A 171 -9.39 3.93 -8.04
CA GLN A 171 -9.94 5.25 -7.74
C GLN A 171 -11.28 5.48 -8.45
N LEU A 172 -11.39 5.11 -9.73
CA LEU A 172 -12.65 5.21 -10.46
C LEU A 172 -13.73 4.32 -9.80
N ILE A 173 -13.41 3.07 -9.46
CA ILE A 173 -14.34 2.17 -8.75
C ILE A 173 -14.73 2.77 -7.39
N ASN A 174 -13.80 3.43 -6.71
CA ASN A 174 -14.07 4.10 -5.44
C ASN A 174 -15.12 5.22 -5.57
N CYS A 175 -15.13 5.98 -6.67
CA CYS A 175 -16.20 6.94 -6.97
C CYS A 175 -17.58 6.28 -7.01
N PHE A 176 -17.68 5.09 -7.62
CA PHE A 176 -18.92 4.30 -7.64
C PHE A 176 -19.25 3.72 -6.26
N ALA A 177 -18.25 3.27 -5.50
CA ALA A 177 -18.44 2.64 -4.19
C ALA A 177 -19.07 3.57 -3.14
N PHE A 178 -18.98 4.90 -3.32
CA PHE A 178 -19.70 5.87 -2.48
C PHE A 178 -21.22 5.85 -2.68
N LYS A 179 -21.72 5.21 -3.73
CA LYS A 179 -23.14 5.13 -4.06
C LYS A 179 -23.65 3.70 -3.79
N PRO A 180 -24.60 3.51 -2.85
CA PRO A 180 -25.04 2.19 -2.42
C PRO A 180 -25.54 1.27 -3.54
N GLU A 181 -26.11 1.83 -4.60
CA GLU A 181 -26.67 1.12 -5.75
C GLU A 181 -25.63 0.31 -6.54
N PHE A 182 -24.35 0.71 -6.54
CA PHE A 182 -23.27 -0.02 -7.23
C PHE A 182 -22.55 -1.04 -6.33
N LEU A 183 -22.82 -1.03 -5.01
CA LEU A 183 -22.16 -1.94 -4.10
C LEU A 183 -22.40 -3.42 -4.39
N PRO A 184 -23.59 -3.89 -4.85
CA PRO A 184 -23.78 -5.29 -5.21
C PRO A 184 -22.80 -5.77 -6.29
N ASP A 185 -22.48 -4.92 -7.27
CA ASP A 185 -21.52 -5.26 -8.34
C ASP A 185 -20.07 -5.19 -7.86
N ILE A 186 -19.75 -4.21 -7.02
CA ILE A 186 -18.42 -4.04 -6.43
C ILE A 186 -18.11 -5.11 -5.39
N CYS A 187 -19.11 -5.58 -4.64
CA CYS A 187 -18.95 -6.54 -3.54
C CYS A 187 -18.89 -8.00 -4.00
N LYS A 188 -18.76 -8.25 -5.30
CA LYS A 188 -18.58 -9.61 -5.84
C LYS A 188 -17.30 -10.25 -5.27
N PRO A 189 -17.37 -11.45 -4.66
CA PRO A 189 -16.24 -12.05 -3.93
C PRO A 189 -14.95 -12.15 -4.76
N GLU A 190 -15.06 -12.44 -6.06
CA GLU A 190 -13.91 -12.61 -6.95
C GLU A 190 -13.04 -11.34 -7.03
N PHE A 191 -13.68 -10.17 -6.95
CA PHE A 191 -13.00 -8.88 -6.95
C PHE A 191 -12.52 -8.48 -5.55
N VAL A 192 -13.42 -8.50 -4.55
CA VAL A 192 -13.09 -7.99 -3.19
C VAL A 192 -11.94 -8.76 -2.55
N MET A 193 -11.87 -10.08 -2.74
CA MET A 193 -10.78 -10.91 -2.19
C MET A 193 -9.40 -10.54 -2.74
N LYS A 194 -9.31 -9.88 -3.90
CA LYS A 194 -8.06 -9.46 -4.52
C LYS A 194 -7.58 -8.09 -4.04
N LEU A 195 -8.48 -7.26 -3.51
CA LEU A 195 -8.16 -5.88 -3.09
C LEU A 195 -6.97 -5.76 -2.12
N PRO A 196 -6.80 -6.62 -1.09
CA PRO A 196 -5.66 -6.48 -0.20
C PRO A 196 -4.30 -6.66 -0.89
N GLY A 197 -4.25 -7.42 -2.00
CA GLY A 197 -3.05 -7.61 -2.83
C GLY A 197 -2.79 -6.47 -3.81
N MET A 198 -3.75 -5.58 -4.05
CA MET A 198 -3.61 -4.43 -4.95
C MET A 198 -3.06 -3.22 -4.19
N TRP A 199 -1.81 -3.30 -3.74
CA TRP A 199 -1.21 -2.28 -2.86
C TRP A 199 -0.37 -1.22 -3.59
N GLY A 200 -0.36 -1.22 -4.93
CA GLY A 200 0.31 -0.20 -5.74
C GLY A 200 1.85 -0.30 -5.81
N GLY A 201 2.49 -1.15 -5.01
CA GLY A 201 3.94 -1.26 -4.95
C GLY A 201 4.60 -0.01 -4.35
N LEU A 202 5.94 0.01 -4.31
CA LEU A 202 6.69 1.17 -3.75
C LEU A 202 6.71 2.42 -4.65
N VAL A 203 6.04 2.44 -5.80
CA VAL A 203 6.18 3.54 -6.78
C VAL A 203 5.05 4.57 -6.68
N ASN A 204 3.94 4.22 -6.04
CA ASN A 204 2.75 5.06 -5.99
C ASN A 204 2.34 5.37 -4.54
N GLU A 205 3.17 6.17 -3.86
CA GLU A 205 3.04 6.50 -2.43
C GLU A 205 1.74 7.23 -2.08
N ASN A 206 1.14 7.94 -3.03
CA ASN A 206 -0.05 8.76 -2.78
C ASN A 206 -1.37 8.01 -2.95
N SER A 207 -1.35 6.75 -3.40
CA SER A 207 -2.58 5.99 -3.63
C SER A 207 -2.85 5.02 -2.48
N PRO A 208 -4.03 5.11 -1.82
CA PRO A 208 -4.45 4.11 -0.85
C PRO A 208 -4.83 2.77 -1.51
N ALA A 209 -4.80 2.70 -2.84
CA ALA A 209 -5.00 1.50 -3.65
C ALA A 209 -6.18 0.62 -3.15
N GLY A 210 -5.99 -0.69 -3.04
CA GLY A 210 -7.07 -1.61 -2.66
C GLY A 210 -7.57 -1.42 -1.23
N ILE A 211 -6.73 -0.99 -0.29
CA ILE A 211 -7.15 -0.75 1.10
C ILE A 211 -8.07 0.49 1.20
N GLY A 212 -7.83 1.51 0.37
CA GLY A 212 -8.72 2.67 0.24
C GLY A 212 -10.12 2.28 -0.22
N LEU A 213 -10.21 1.40 -1.23
CA LEU A 213 -11.51 0.91 -1.70
C LEU A 213 -12.20 0.00 -0.66
N LEU A 214 -11.45 -0.88 0.01
CA LEU A 214 -11.99 -1.70 1.12
C LEU A 214 -12.56 -0.85 2.25
N ARG A 215 -11.90 0.28 2.56
CA ARG A 215 -12.40 1.25 3.53
C ARG A 215 -13.75 1.82 3.10
N THR A 216 -13.87 2.29 1.85
CA THR A 216 -15.16 2.80 1.34
C THR A 216 -16.24 1.71 1.38
N ILE A 217 -15.93 0.47 0.98
CA ILE A 217 -16.85 -0.67 1.08
C ILE A 217 -17.30 -0.89 2.53
N CYS A 218 -16.37 -0.93 3.50
CA CYS A 218 -16.68 -1.12 4.92
C CYS A 218 -17.49 0.04 5.55
N HIS A 219 -17.52 1.21 4.91
CA HIS A 219 -18.37 2.31 5.36
C HIS A 219 -19.86 1.96 5.24
N HIS A 220 -20.22 1.10 4.28
CA HIS A 220 -21.59 0.67 4.03
C HIS A 220 -21.92 -0.68 4.69
N LYS A 221 -23.17 -0.85 5.13
CA LYS A 221 -23.64 -2.07 5.81
C LYS A 221 -23.49 -3.33 4.96
N LEU A 222 -23.86 -3.25 3.67
CA LEU A 222 -23.72 -4.35 2.72
C LEU A 222 -22.25 -4.77 2.55
N GLY A 223 -21.37 -3.77 2.41
CA GLY A 223 -19.93 -3.99 2.28
C GLY A 223 -19.33 -4.64 3.53
N ARG A 224 -19.70 -4.20 4.74
CA ARG A 224 -19.27 -4.86 5.99
C ARG A 224 -19.69 -6.33 6.03
N GLY A 225 -20.92 -6.64 5.65
CA GLY A 225 -21.38 -8.03 5.56
C GLY A 225 -20.51 -8.87 4.61
N THR A 226 -20.17 -8.31 3.45
CA THR A 226 -19.29 -8.96 2.46
C THR A 226 -17.90 -9.21 3.02
N VAL A 227 -17.28 -8.18 3.59
CA VAL A 227 -15.92 -8.25 4.16
C VAL A 227 -15.86 -9.22 5.35
N ALA A 228 -16.85 -9.19 6.24
CA ALA A 228 -16.93 -10.08 7.39
C ALA A 228 -17.08 -11.57 7.02
N ASN A 229 -17.62 -11.86 5.84
CA ASN A 229 -17.77 -13.23 5.33
C ASN A 229 -16.53 -13.73 4.57
N CYS A 230 -15.46 -12.93 4.47
CA CYS A 230 -14.25 -13.26 3.73
C CYS A 230 -13.03 -13.32 4.67
N PRO A 231 -12.68 -14.50 5.24
CA PRO A 231 -11.58 -14.63 6.21
C PRO A 231 -10.24 -14.10 5.69
N GLY A 232 -9.94 -14.31 4.40
CA GLY A 232 -8.70 -13.82 3.79
C GLY A 232 -8.57 -12.29 3.81
N ILE A 233 -9.69 -11.55 3.71
CA ILE A 233 -9.69 -10.08 3.82
C ILE A 233 -9.46 -9.67 5.27
N LEU A 234 -10.10 -10.34 6.23
CA LEU A 234 -9.92 -10.06 7.66
C LEU A 234 -8.46 -10.28 8.07
N GLU A 235 -7.85 -11.36 7.58
CA GLU A 235 -6.45 -11.69 7.82
C GLU A 235 -5.52 -10.61 7.23
N ALA A 236 -5.82 -10.13 6.03
CA ALA A 236 -5.06 -9.06 5.40
C ALA A 236 -5.24 -7.71 6.11
N LEU A 237 -6.47 -7.35 6.52
CA LEU A 237 -6.73 -6.15 7.33
C LEU A 237 -5.94 -6.20 8.65
N ARG A 238 -5.93 -7.35 9.32
CA ARG A 238 -5.13 -7.57 10.54
C ARG A 238 -3.63 -7.37 10.29
N ASN A 239 -3.12 -7.87 9.17
CA ASN A 239 -1.69 -7.78 8.84
C ASN A 239 -1.31 -6.34 8.49
N ILE A 240 -2.09 -5.67 7.63
CA ILE A 240 -1.90 -4.25 7.29
C ILE A 240 -1.97 -3.39 8.56
N ALA A 241 -2.96 -3.62 9.43
CA ALA A 241 -3.13 -2.88 10.67
C ALA A 241 -1.94 -3.02 11.63
N ARG A 242 -1.13 -4.09 11.53
CA ARG A 242 0.08 -4.32 12.37
C ARG A 242 1.38 -4.10 11.61
N SER A 243 1.32 -3.53 10.41
CA SER A 243 2.47 -3.27 9.55
C SER A 243 2.98 -1.83 9.68
N SER A 244 3.98 -1.49 8.87
CA SER A 244 4.49 -0.13 8.68
C SER A 244 3.96 0.54 7.40
N ASP A 245 2.80 0.09 6.92
CA ASP A 245 2.10 0.71 5.78
C ASP A 245 1.58 2.10 6.14
N ASP A 246 1.77 3.09 5.25
CA ASP A 246 1.27 4.45 5.47
C ASP A 246 -0.26 4.50 5.57
N TRP A 247 -0.94 3.52 4.97
CA TRP A 247 -2.39 3.34 5.01
C TRP A 247 -2.87 2.42 6.14
N GLN A 248 -2.00 2.10 7.12
CA GLN A 248 -2.31 1.29 8.29
C GLN A 248 -3.63 1.72 8.97
N TYR A 249 -3.87 3.02 9.08
CA TYR A 249 -5.07 3.58 9.72
C TYR A 249 -6.37 3.15 9.02
N MET A 250 -6.37 3.00 7.70
CA MET A 250 -7.55 2.59 6.93
C MET A 250 -7.96 1.16 7.30
N ALA A 251 -6.98 0.27 7.51
CA ALA A 251 -7.24 -1.10 7.95
C ALA A 251 -7.79 -1.11 9.40
N ILE A 252 -7.23 -0.27 10.28
CA ILE A 252 -7.73 -0.11 11.65
C ILE A 252 -9.19 0.36 11.65
N GLU A 253 -9.54 1.37 10.85
CA GLU A 253 -10.91 1.87 10.72
C GLU A 253 -11.86 0.77 10.22
N CYS A 254 -11.47 -0.02 9.22
CA CYS A 254 -12.26 -1.16 8.75
C CYS A 254 -12.55 -2.15 9.88
N LEU A 255 -11.53 -2.57 10.64
CA LEU A 255 -11.68 -3.50 11.76
C LEU A 255 -12.61 -2.93 12.84
N ILE A 256 -12.48 -1.63 13.15
CA ILE A 256 -13.35 -0.91 14.09
C ILE A 256 -14.80 -0.92 13.60
N TRP A 257 -15.06 -0.61 12.32
CA TRP A 257 -16.42 -0.59 11.78
C TRP A 257 -17.06 -1.97 11.76
N LEU A 258 -16.29 -3.02 11.45
CA LEU A 258 -16.76 -4.41 11.50
C LEU A 258 -17.11 -4.87 12.91
N LEU A 259 -16.37 -4.43 13.94
CA LEU A 259 -16.67 -4.72 15.34
C LEU A 259 -17.85 -3.91 15.87
N LYS A 260 -18.02 -2.67 15.41
CA LYS A 260 -19.14 -1.80 15.81
C LYS A 260 -20.47 -2.25 15.22
N ASP A 261 -20.47 -2.92 14.08
CA ASP A 261 -21.70 -3.41 13.44
C ASP A 261 -22.16 -4.73 14.09
N PRO A 262 -23.36 -4.76 14.72
CA PRO A 262 -23.87 -5.97 15.39
C PRO A 262 -24.00 -7.18 14.48
N SER A 263 -24.22 -6.95 13.17
CA SER A 263 -24.40 -8.03 12.19
C SER A 263 -23.09 -8.74 11.84
N THR A 264 -21.94 -8.09 12.07
CA THR A 264 -20.62 -8.62 11.72
C THR A 264 -19.72 -8.91 12.91
N CYS A 265 -19.94 -8.22 14.05
CA CYS A 265 -19.06 -8.27 15.23
C CYS A 265 -18.70 -9.70 15.66
N HIS A 266 -19.70 -10.57 15.85
CA HIS A 266 -19.49 -11.96 16.30
C HIS A 266 -18.64 -12.79 15.33
N LYS A 267 -18.61 -12.46 14.03
CA LYS A 267 -17.80 -13.16 13.02
C LYS A 267 -16.36 -12.72 13.00
N VAL A 268 -16.10 -11.46 13.36
CA VAL A 268 -14.79 -10.82 13.18
C VAL A 268 -14.02 -10.68 14.48
N ILE A 269 -14.67 -10.82 15.64
CA ILE A 269 -14.11 -10.47 16.94
C ILE A 269 -12.80 -11.17 17.26
N ASP A 270 -12.70 -12.46 16.95
CA ASP A 270 -11.51 -13.28 17.23
C ASP A 270 -10.28 -12.85 16.43
N ILE A 271 -10.47 -12.22 15.27
CA ILE A 271 -9.39 -11.70 14.42
C ILE A 271 -9.13 -10.23 14.72
N ALA A 272 -10.19 -9.43 14.81
CA ALA A 272 -10.10 -7.97 14.90
C ALA A 272 -9.67 -7.50 16.30
N ALA A 273 -10.22 -8.07 17.38
CA ALA A 273 -9.96 -7.58 18.73
C ALA A 273 -8.49 -7.77 19.15
N PRO A 274 -7.84 -8.94 18.97
CA PRO A 274 -6.41 -9.09 19.26
C PRO A 274 -5.53 -8.09 18.49
N ALA A 275 -5.85 -7.87 17.22
CA ALA A 275 -5.13 -6.94 16.36
C ALA A 275 -5.19 -5.50 16.88
N LEU A 276 -6.39 -5.05 17.25
CA LEU A 276 -6.62 -3.71 17.76
C LEU A 276 -6.00 -3.51 19.15
N ILE A 277 -6.00 -4.53 20.01
CA ILE A 277 -5.35 -4.45 21.33
C ILE A 277 -3.86 -4.13 21.21
N ASP A 278 -3.17 -4.69 20.22
CA ASP A 278 -1.75 -4.40 19.98
C ASP A 278 -1.50 -2.94 19.59
N LEU A 279 -2.55 -2.25 19.12
CA LEU A 279 -2.55 -0.88 18.62
C LEU A 279 -3.20 0.11 19.62
N ALA A 280 -3.68 -0.37 20.76
CA ALA A 280 -4.38 0.43 21.78
C ALA A 280 -3.53 1.60 22.34
N GLU A 281 -2.20 1.49 22.22
CA GLU A 281 -1.26 2.51 22.71
C GLU A 281 -0.88 3.56 21.65
N ILE A 282 -1.48 3.52 20.45
CA ILE A 282 -1.24 4.52 19.40
C ILE A 282 -1.73 5.89 19.85
N SER A 283 -0.80 6.83 20.03
CA SER A 283 -1.13 8.22 20.34
C SER A 283 -1.45 9.08 19.11
N LYS A 284 -0.79 8.84 17.99
CA LYS A 284 -0.94 9.57 16.72
C LYS A 284 -0.53 8.67 15.55
N LEU A 285 -1.37 8.60 14.51
CA LEU A 285 -1.07 7.92 13.25
C LEU A 285 -1.53 8.82 12.10
N GLY A 286 -0.59 9.40 11.34
CA GLY A 286 -0.90 10.47 10.38
C GLY A 286 -1.62 11.64 11.07
N ASP A 287 -2.76 12.06 10.52
CA ASP A 287 -3.63 13.10 11.09
C ASP A 287 -4.61 12.58 12.16
N HIS A 288 -4.67 11.26 12.36
CA HIS A 288 -5.56 10.64 13.35
C HIS A 288 -4.96 10.74 14.76
N LEU A 289 -5.47 11.69 15.54
CA LEU A 289 -5.16 11.86 16.96
C LEU A 289 -6.03 10.94 17.81
N ARG A 290 -5.45 10.34 18.87
CA ARG A 290 -6.18 9.52 19.87
C ARG A 290 -6.88 8.27 19.32
N LEU A 291 -6.33 7.68 18.25
CA LEU A 291 -6.83 6.42 17.70
C LEU A 291 -6.79 5.28 18.74
N GLY A 292 -5.73 5.21 19.56
CA GLY A 292 -5.61 4.24 20.65
C GLY A 292 -6.73 4.35 21.69
N ASP A 293 -7.10 5.57 22.10
CA ASP A 293 -8.20 5.79 23.05
C ASP A 293 -9.54 5.27 22.50
N SER A 294 -9.80 5.50 21.21
CA SER A 294 -11.00 5.02 20.52
C SER A 294 -11.05 3.49 20.44
N ILE A 295 -9.89 2.84 20.29
CA ILE A 295 -9.77 1.39 20.30
C ILE A 295 -10.05 0.83 21.70
N VAL A 296 -9.45 1.42 22.74
CA VAL A 296 -9.65 1.00 24.13
C VAL A 296 -11.12 1.10 24.52
N GLU A 297 -11.78 2.23 24.21
CA GLU A 297 -13.19 2.42 24.51
C GLU A 297 -14.08 1.37 23.82
N LEU A 298 -13.80 1.06 22.55
CA LEU A 298 -14.53 0.03 21.81
C LEU A 298 -14.38 -1.35 22.46
N LEU A 299 -13.17 -1.74 22.82
CA LEU A 299 -12.88 -3.06 23.38
C LEU A 299 -13.44 -3.22 24.79
N GLN A 300 -13.42 -2.16 25.60
CA GLN A 300 -14.09 -2.14 26.91
C GLN A 300 -15.59 -2.41 26.78
N ARG A 301 -16.27 -1.78 25.81
CA ARG A 301 -17.69 -2.04 25.54
C ARG A 301 -17.96 -3.49 25.14
N LEU A 302 -17.00 -4.15 24.50
CA LEU A 302 -17.07 -5.56 24.11
C LEU A 302 -16.66 -6.53 25.24
N LYS A 303 -16.49 -6.04 26.48
CA LYS A 303 -16.04 -6.81 27.66
C LYS A 303 -14.66 -7.46 27.51
N TRP A 304 -13.79 -6.91 26.67
CA TRP A 304 -12.38 -7.30 26.60
C TRP A 304 -11.60 -6.54 27.68
N GLU A 305 -11.70 -7.00 28.93
CA GLU A 305 -11.07 -6.34 30.07
C GLU A 305 -9.77 -7.02 30.51
N LYS A 306 -8.74 -6.20 30.75
CA LYS A 306 -7.89 -6.38 31.92
C LYS A 306 -7.99 -5.12 32.78
N ASN A 307 -8.65 -5.27 33.92
CA ASN A 307 -8.61 -4.33 35.04
C ASN A 307 -7.20 -4.22 35.60
N MET A 308 -6.77 -3.03 36.02
CA MET A 308 -5.69 -2.88 37.02
C MET A 308 -5.79 -1.58 37.80
N SER A 309 -5.61 -1.70 39.12
CA SER A 309 -5.63 -0.64 40.14
C SER A 309 -4.41 0.29 40.09
N LYS A 310 -4.58 1.49 40.66
CA LYS A 310 -3.50 2.46 40.93
C LYS A 310 -2.75 2.07 42.20
N GLU A 311 -1.46 1.75 42.09
CA GLU A 311 -0.58 1.40 43.22
C GLU A 311 0.89 1.80 42.97
N ASP A 312 1.66 1.87 44.05
CA ASP A 312 2.95 2.56 44.22
C ASP A 312 3.97 2.41 43.10
N LEU A 313 4.20 3.53 42.41
CA LEU A 313 4.90 3.62 41.13
C LEU A 313 6.40 3.27 41.24
N HIS A 314 7.05 3.62 42.35
CA HIS A 314 8.51 3.53 42.47
C HIS A 314 8.97 2.10 42.80
N ILE A 315 8.24 1.39 43.66
CA ILE A 315 8.55 0.00 44.04
C ILE A 315 8.37 -0.92 42.82
N LYS A 316 7.28 -0.74 42.07
CA LYS A 316 7.00 -1.52 40.85
C LYS A 316 8.02 -1.28 39.74
N GLN A 317 8.58 -0.07 39.61
CA GLN A 317 9.66 0.21 38.66
C GLN A 317 10.95 -0.52 39.02
N ALA A 318 11.36 -0.48 40.28
CA ALA A 318 12.54 -1.19 40.74
C ALA A 318 12.39 -2.71 40.57
N ALA A 319 11.23 -3.25 40.96
CA ALA A 319 10.92 -4.68 40.78
C ALA A 319 10.95 -5.10 39.30
N ALA A 320 10.33 -4.32 38.40
CA ALA A 320 10.35 -4.59 36.97
C ALA A 320 11.78 -4.59 36.39
N LEU A 321 12.65 -3.69 36.88
CA LEU A 321 14.05 -3.63 36.45
C LEU A 321 14.84 -4.87 36.87
N VAL A 322 14.66 -5.34 38.11
CA VAL A 322 15.32 -6.56 38.61
C VAL A 322 14.89 -7.77 37.78
N VAL A 323 13.58 -7.95 37.58
CA VAL A 323 13.04 -9.07 36.78
C VAL A 323 13.50 -8.99 35.32
N LYS A 324 13.65 -7.79 34.74
CA LYS A 324 14.26 -7.62 33.42
C LYS A 324 15.70 -8.14 33.39
N LEU A 325 16.51 -7.81 34.39
CA LEU A 325 17.92 -8.23 34.46
C LEU A 325 18.02 -9.76 34.57
N GLU A 326 17.13 -10.41 35.33
CA GLU A 326 16.99 -11.86 35.35
C GLU A 326 16.67 -12.42 33.96
N GLY A 327 15.70 -11.81 33.26
CA GLY A 327 15.36 -12.16 31.89
C GLY A 327 16.54 -12.02 30.93
N ASN A 328 17.35 -10.98 31.06
CA ASN A 328 18.56 -10.78 30.27
C ASN A 328 19.60 -11.88 30.55
N SER A 329 19.77 -12.29 31.81
CA SER A 329 20.69 -13.37 32.22
C SER A 329 20.25 -14.74 31.70
N LEU A 330 18.94 -15.02 31.74
CA LEU A 330 18.36 -16.24 31.16
C LEU A 330 18.50 -16.24 29.64
N PHE A 331 18.31 -15.08 29.00
CA PHE A 331 18.48 -14.93 27.56
C PHE A 331 19.93 -15.20 27.13
N SER A 332 20.91 -14.63 27.84
CA SER A 332 22.34 -14.84 27.53
C SER A 332 22.81 -16.27 27.81
N SER A 333 22.19 -16.98 28.76
CA SER A 333 22.43 -18.40 29.02
C SER A 333 21.68 -19.37 28.09
N GLY A 334 20.94 -18.85 27.09
CA GLY A 334 20.24 -19.65 26.09
C GLY A 334 18.89 -20.22 26.55
N LYS A 335 18.43 -19.91 27.76
CA LYS A 335 17.14 -20.34 28.31
C LYS A 335 16.00 -19.43 27.81
N ILE A 336 15.73 -19.50 26.51
CA ILE A 336 14.87 -18.53 25.81
C ILE A 336 13.43 -18.51 26.33
N ALA A 337 12.83 -19.67 26.63
CA ALA A 337 11.47 -19.76 27.14
C ALA A 337 11.34 -19.15 28.55
N GLU A 338 12.29 -19.42 29.43
CA GLU A 338 12.35 -18.85 30.79
C GLU A 338 12.55 -17.32 30.72
N ALA A 339 13.43 -16.85 29.81
CA ALA A 339 13.62 -15.42 29.56
C ALA A 339 12.32 -14.73 29.11
N ALA A 340 11.56 -15.33 28.18
CA ALA A 340 10.27 -14.82 27.74
C ALA A 340 9.26 -14.71 28.89
N SER A 341 9.24 -15.70 29.79
CA SER A 341 8.42 -15.68 30.99
C SER A 341 8.82 -14.52 31.91
N LYS A 342 10.12 -14.32 32.15
CA LYS A 342 10.62 -13.21 32.96
C LYS A 342 10.32 -11.84 32.36
N TYR A 343 10.45 -11.66 31.05
CA TYR A 343 10.02 -10.40 30.43
C TYR A 343 8.51 -10.15 30.57
N SER A 344 7.69 -11.20 30.58
CA SER A 344 6.25 -11.09 30.81
C SER A 344 5.92 -10.65 32.24
N GLU A 345 6.63 -11.21 33.22
CA GLU A 345 6.57 -10.79 34.62
C GLU A 345 7.01 -9.32 34.78
N ALA A 346 8.13 -8.95 34.15
CA ALA A 346 8.60 -7.56 34.14
C ALA A 346 7.58 -6.59 33.52
N LEU A 347 6.90 -6.97 32.43
CA LEU A 347 5.85 -6.15 31.80
C LEU A 347 4.61 -5.97 32.68
N ALA A 348 4.27 -6.99 33.49
CA ALA A 348 3.16 -6.92 34.45
C ALA A 348 3.46 -5.95 35.60
N LEU A 349 4.74 -5.88 36.02
CA LEU A 349 5.20 -4.95 37.05
C LEU A 349 5.49 -3.55 36.50
N CYS A 350 5.93 -3.42 35.25
CA CYS A 350 6.36 -2.16 34.67
C CYS A 350 5.19 -1.17 34.52
N PRO A 351 5.25 0.04 35.11
CA PRO A 351 4.14 0.98 34.99
C PRO A 351 3.85 1.40 33.55
N MET A 352 2.57 1.61 33.23
CA MET A 352 2.13 2.04 31.90
C MET A 352 2.77 3.37 31.46
N ARG A 353 3.08 4.26 32.41
CA ARG A 353 3.76 5.54 32.14
C ARG A 353 5.23 5.36 31.74
N SER A 354 5.87 4.25 32.10
CA SER A 354 7.28 3.95 31.79
C SER A 354 7.45 3.45 30.34
N LYS A 355 7.03 4.27 29.37
CA LYS A 355 6.96 3.88 27.94
C LYS A 355 8.29 3.36 27.40
N LYS A 356 9.41 4.04 27.68
CA LYS A 356 10.75 3.64 27.23
C LYS A 356 11.11 2.21 27.68
N GLU A 357 10.84 1.89 28.94
CA GLU A 357 11.14 0.59 29.52
C GLU A 357 10.23 -0.51 28.93
N ARG A 358 8.93 -0.22 28.76
CA ARG A 358 7.98 -1.15 28.12
C ARG A 358 8.38 -1.46 26.67
N VAL A 359 8.84 -0.46 25.90
CA VAL A 359 9.36 -0.67 24.54
C VAL A 359 10.49 -1.70 24.54
N VAL A 360 11.46 -1.56 25.46
CA VAL A 360 12.59 -2.51 25.57
C VAL A 360 12.12 -3.90 25.94
N LEU A 361 11.25 -4.02 26.96
CA LEU A 361 10.72 -5.30 27.42
C LEU A 361 9.94 -6.05 26.32
N TYR A 362 9.01 -5.37 25.64
CA TYR A 362 8.30 -5.95 24.51
C TYR A 362 9.26 -6.37 23.40
N SER A 363 10.22 -5.52 23.05
CA SER A 363 11.18 -5.84 21.99
C SER A 363 12.05 -7.06 22.36
N ASN A 364 12.49 -7.18 23.61
CA ASN A 364 13.28 -8.32 24.07
C ASN A 364 12.46 -9.61 24.14
N ARG A 365 11.21 -9.54 24.59
CA ARG A 365 10.29 -10.69 24.57
C ARG A 365 9.97 -11.13 23.14
N ALA A 366 9.77 -10.19 22.21
CA ALA A 366 9.63 -10.50 20.79
C ALA A 366 10.84 -11.25 20.23
N GLN A 367 12.06 -10.91 20.65
CA GLN A 367 13.26 -11.65 20.25
C GLN A 367 13.21 -13.11 20.72
N CYS A 368 12.71 -13.34 21.94
CA CYS A 368 12.51 -14.70 22.45
C CYS A 368 11.48 -15.45 21.61
N HIS A 369 10.36 -14.82 21.29
CA HIS A 369 9.33 -15.41 20.43
C HIS A 369 9.84 -15.76 19.03
N LEU A 370 10.70 -14.92 18.42
CA LEU A 370 11.35 -15.25 17.15
C LEU A 370 12.22 -16.51 17.26
N LEU A 371 13.06 -16.60 18.29
CA LEU A 371 13.94 -17.75 18.52
C LEU A 371 13.13 -19.03 18.80
N LEU A 372 11.95 -18.90 19.40
CA LEU A 372 11.01 -20.00 19.66
C LEU A 372 10.08 -20.31 18.47
N GLN A 373 10.29 -19.70 17.30
CA GLN A 373 9.45 -19.90 16.11
C GLN A 373 7.97 -19.51 16.32
N GLN A 374 7.72 -18.45 17.10
CA GLN A 374 6.39 -17.93 17.42
C GLN A 374 6.19 -16.53 16.77
N PRO A 375 6.06 -16.45 15.43
CA PRO A 375 6.07 -15.16 14.72
C PRO A 375 4.89 -14.27 15.08
N MET A 376 3.69 -14.83 15.31
CA MET A 376 2.51 -14.03 15.68
C MET A 376 2.67 -13.31 17.02
N ALA A 377 3.27 -13.97 18.02
CA ALA A 377 3.57 -13.35 19.31
C ALA A 377 4.65 -12.26 19.16
N ALA A 378 5.65 -12.50 18.32
CA ALA A 378 6.67 -11.49 17.99
C ALA A 378 6.09 -10.25 17.30
N ILE A 379 5.14 -10.42 16.35
CA ILE A 379 4.43 -9.30 15.71
C ILE A 379 3.65 -8.49 16.73
N SER A 380 2.90 -9.16 17.62
CA SER A 380 2.15 -8.49 18.69
C SER A 380 3.06 -7.61 19.56
N ASP A 381 4.14 -8.17 20.08
CA ASP A 381 5.07 -7.45 20.95
C ASP A 381 5.80 -6.32 20.24
N THR A 382 6.28 -6.56 19.02
CA THR A 382 6.96 -5.52 18.23
C THR A 382 6.01 -4.39 17.84
N THR A 383 4.75 -4.70 17.53
CA THR A 383 3.72 -3.69 17.22
C THR A 383 3.47 -2.81 18.43
N ARG A 384 3.27 -3.39 19.62
CA ARG A 384 3.11 -2.63 20.87
C ARG A 384 4.33 -1.76 21.15
N ALA A 385 5.54 -2.30 20.96
CA ALA A 385 6.77 -1.55 21.14
C ALA A 385 6.87 -0.34 20.17
N LEU A 386 6.49 -0.52 18.91
CA LEU A 386 6.53 0.53 17.90
C LEU A 386 5.45 1.60 18.11
N CYS A 387 4.26 1.21 18.60
CA CYS A 387 3.21 2.13 19.00
C CYS A 387 3.59 2.99 20.21
N LEU A 388 4.32 2.42 21.18
CA LEU A 388 4.77 3.11 22.38
C LEU A 388 5.97 4.04 22.16
N HIS A 389 6.79 3.78 21.14
CA HIS A 389 8.01 4.53 20.86
C HIS A 389 7.71 5.96 20.38
N LYS A 390 8.65 6.87 20.63
CA LYS A 390 8.62 8.25 20.12
C LYS A 390 9.97 8.59 19.47
N PRO A 391 10.03 8.93 18.18
CA PRO A 391 8.90 9.01 17.23
C PRO A 391 8.23 7.64 16.97
N PHE A 392 6.96 7.66 16.55
CA PHE A 392 6.22 6.45 16.17
C PHE A 392 7.00 5.67 15.11
N ASN A 393 6.98 4.32 15.19
CA ASN A 393 7.79 3.44 14.35
C ASN A 393 9.32 3.66 14.41
N GLY A 394 9.85 4.46 15.33
CA GLY A 394 11.29 4.79 15.38
C GLY A 394 12.20 3.79 16.13
N HIS A 395 11.72 2.60 16.50
CA HIS A 395 12.54 1.63 17.25
C HIS A 395 13.13 0.55 16.34
N ALA A 396 14.35 0.79 15.84
CA ALA A 396 15.03 -0.07 14.86
C ALA A 396 15.03 -1.57 15.21
N LYS A 397 15.32 -1.94 16.47
CA LYS A 397 15.31 -3.37 16.88
C LYS A 397 13.93 -4.00 16.73
N SER A 398 12.86 -3.27 17.07
CA SER A 398 11.49 -3.79 16.91
C SER A 398 11.09 -3.88 15.44
N LEU A 399 11.45 -2.91 14.61
CA LEU A 399 11.22 -2.97 13.16
C LEU A 399 11.89 -4.20 12.54
N TRP A 400 13.17 -4.42 12.85
CA TRP A 400 13.90 -5.59 12.35
C TRP A 400 13.26 -6.91 12.79
N ARG A 401 12.93 -7.03 14.07
CA ARG A 401 12.26 -8.21 14.63
C ARG A 401 10.90 -8.46 13.97
N ARG A 402 10.13 -7.41 13.71
CA ARG A 402 8.82 -7.52 13.04
C ARG A 402 8.97 -7.90 11.57
N ALA A 403 9.97 -7.35 10.86
CA ALA A 403 10.30 -7.75 9.50
C ALA A 403 10.62 -9.24 9.39
N GLN A 404 11.39 -9.79 10.35
CA GLN A 404 11.70 -11.21 10.42
C GLN A 404 10.44 -12.06 10.70
N ALA A 405 9.59 -11.62 11.64
CA ALA A 405 8.35 -12.31 11.94
C ALA A 405 7.38 -12.33 10.74
N HIS A 406 7.27 -11.22 10.01
CA HIS A 406 6.50 -11.15 8.77
C HIS A 406 7.08 -12.08 7.68
N ASP A 407 8.41 -12.16 7.54
CA ASP A 407 9.06 -13.08 6.60
C ASP A 407 8.74 -14.55 6.92
N MET A 408 8.76 -14.93 8.21
CA MET A 408 8.39 -16.29 8.67
C MET A 408 6.94 -16.67 8.32
N LEU A 409 6.05 -15.68 8.18
CA LEU A 409 4.65 -15.87 7.80
C LEU A 409 4.41 -15.74 6.28
N GLY A 410 5.45 -15.47 5.48
CA GLY A 410 5.31 -15.21 4.05
C GLY A 410 4.66 -13.85 3.72
N LEU A 411 4.58 -12.95 4.70
CA LEU A 411 4.02 -11.60 4.58
C LEU A 411 5.07 -10.66 3.99
N GLY A 412 5.40 -10.87 2.72
CA GLY A 412 6.55 -10.21 2.10
C GLY A 412 6.40 -8.70 1.96
N LYS A 413 5.17 -8.19 1.77
CA LYS A 413 4.89 -6.74 1.72
C LYS A 413 5.19 -6.09 3.06
N GLU A 414 4.62 -6.62 4.13
CA GLU A 414 4.78 -6.11 5.48
C GLU A 414 6.24 -6.23 5.96
N SER A 415 6.90 -7.34 5.62
CA SER A 415 8.32 -7.56 5.88
C SER A 415 9.20 -6.53 5.15
N LEU A 416 8.89 -6.24 3.88
CA LEU A 416 9.61 -5.23 3.09
C LEU A 416 9.50 -3.84 3.71
N LEU A 417 8.29 -3.42 4.09
CA LEU A 417 8.05 -2.09 4.68
C LEU A 417 8.80 -1.91 6.01
N ASP A 418 8.74 -2.90 6.89
CA ASP A 418 9.49 -2.88 8.16
C ASP A 418 11.01 -2.84 7.93
N ALA A 419 11.52 -3.61 6.95
CA ALA A 419 12.94 -3.63 6.61
C ALA A 419 13.42 -2.28 6.03
N ILE A 420 12.59 -1.60 5.24
CA ILE A 420 12.88 -0.27 4.70
C ILE A 420 12.98 0.75 5.82
N LEU A 421 12.00 0.79 6.73
CA LEU A 421 12.06 1.71 7.87
C LEU A 421 13.24 1.39 8.78
N PHE A 422 13.57 0.12 9.00
CA PHE A 422 14.75 -0.27 9.78
C PHE A 422 16.04 0.32 9.20
N ILE A 423 16.21 0.24 7.87
CA ILE A 423 17.36 0.81 7.17
C ILE A 423 17.40 2.33 7.34
N ASN A 424 16.26 3.00 7.24
CA ASN A 424 16.14 4.45 7.43
C ASN A 424 16.49 4.87 8.87
N GLU A 425 16.06 4.10 9.88
CA GLU A 425 16.43 4.37 11.28
C GLU A 425 17.93 4.14 11.52
N CYS A 426 18.52 3.10 10.92
CA CYS A 426 19.97 2.85 11.00
C CYS A 426 20.79 3.98 10.37
N SER A 427 20.30 4.63 9.31
CA SER A 427 21.01 5.74 8.66
C SER A 427 20.90 7.06 9.43
N GLN A 428 19.92 7.20 10.33
CA GLN A 428 19.67 8.42 11.11
C GLN A 428 20.25 8.37 12.54
N SER A 429 20.71 7.20 13.02
CA SER A 429 21.23 7.05 14.38
C SER A 429 22.51 7.87 14.64
N LYS A 430 22.52 8.60 15.76
CA LYS A 430 23.67 9.38 16.26
C LYS A 430 24.56 8.60 17.25
N ASP A 431 24.27 7.31 17.50
CA ASP A 431 25.03 6.52 18.48
C ASP A 431 26.50 6.38 18.07
N THR A 432 27.41 6.84 18.95
CA THR A 432 28.86 6.90 18.72
C THR A 432 29.49 5.51 18.48
N GLU A 433 28.85 4.45 18.96
CA GLU A 433 29.29 3.05 18.81
C GLU A 433 28.82 2.42 17.49
N LEU A 434 27.71 2.91 16.94
CA LEU A 434 27.22 2.60 15.58
C LEU A 434 27.89 3.50 14.53
N SER A 435 28.28 4.72 14.88
CA SER A 435 28.96 5.66 13.97
C SER A 435 30.40 5.25 13.63
N LEU A 436 31.05 4.43 14.47
CA LEU A 436 32.36 3.84 14.18
C LEU A 436 32.29 2.79 13.06
N ARG A 437 31.10 2.22 12.80
CA ARG A 437 30.80 1.42 11.61
C ARG A 437 30.17 2.31 10.55
N GLN A 438 30.97 3.21 9.97
CA GLN A 438 30.67 3.98 8.75
C GLN A 438 29.43 3.50 7.99
N ASN A 439 28.31 4.25 8.03
CA ASN A 439 27.23 4.35 7.02
C ASN A 439 26.87 3.09 6.18
N ARG A 440 26.98 1.87 6.72
CA ARG A 440 26.72 0.63 5.97
C ARG A 440 25.53 -0.09 6.55
N VAL A 441 24.47 -0.19 5.75
CA VAL A 441 23.34 -1.07 6.03
C VAL A 441 23.87 -2.49 6.27
N PRO A 442 23.44 -3.18 7.34
CA PRO A 442 23.92 -4.53 7.61
C PRO A 442 23.63 -5.49 6.45
N ASP A 443 24.57 -6.38 6.13
CA ASP A 443 24.45 -7.33 5.01
C ASP A 443 23.20 -8.20 5.11
N TYR A 444 22.84 -8.61 6.33
CA TYR A 444 21.63 -9.40 6.58
C TYR A 444 20.36 -8.62 6.21
N ALA A 445 20.32 -7.31 6.44
CA ALA A 445 19.17 -6.47 6.16
C ALA A 445 19.05 -6.25 4.65
N THR A 446 20.18 -6.03 3.99
CA THR A 446 20.25 -6.00 2.53
C THR A 446 19.77 -7.31 1.92
N LYS A 447 20.17 -8.48 2.45
CA LYS A 447 19.71 -9.81 1.98
C LYS A 447 18.18 -9.97 2.10
N LEU A 448 17.62 -9.65 3.28
CA LEU A 448 16.17 -9.72 3.49
C LEU A 448 15.43 -8.79 2.53
N LEU A 449 15.91 -7.55 2.38
CA LEU A 449 15.35 -6.59 1.45
C LEU A 449 15.30 -7.15 0.02
N LYS A 450 16.40 -7.73 -0.50
CA LYS A 450 16.40 -8.33 -1.86
C LYS A 450 15.34 -9.42 -1.99
N LYS A 451 15.26 -10.29 -0.97
CA LYS A 451 14.30 -11.40 -0.92
C LYS A 451 12.87 -10.85 -1.04
N GLN A 452 12.50 -9.91 -0.18
CA GLN A 452 11.13 -9.38 -0.17
C GLN A 452 10.82 -8.54 -1.40
N MET A 453 11.77 -7.77 -1.90
CA MET A 453 11.61 -7.01 -3.14
C MET A 453 11.29 -7.90 -4.34
N ARG A 454 11.93 -9.08 -4.44
CA ARG A 454 11.59 -10.07 -5.47
C ARG A 454 10.22 -10.70 -5.24
N PHE A 455 9.90 -11.03 -3.99
CA PHE A 455 8.63 -11.64 -3.63
C PHE A 455 7.42 -10.72 -3.86
N THR A 456 7.61 -9.42 -3.65
CA THR A 456 6.58 -8.38 -3.75
C THR A 456 6.58 -7.64 -5.08
N TRP A 457 7.39 -8.10 -6.04
CA TRP A 457 7.47 -7.50 -7.37
C TRP A 457 6.09 -7.52 -8.06
N LEU A 458 5.68 -6.38 -8.60
CA LEU A 458 4.32 -6.18 -9.12
C LEU A 458 3.97 -7.17 -10.23
N PHE A 459 4.91 -7.49 -11.12
CA PHE A 459 4.66 -8.43 -12.21
C PHE A 459 4.91 -9.89 -11.83
N ARG A 460 5.16 -10.23 -10.55
CA ARG A 460 5.49 -11.60 -10.15
C ARG A 460 4.42 -12.61 -10.56
N GLU A 461 3.14 -12.33 -10.29
CA GLU A 461 2.06 -13.23 -10.68
C GLU A 461 1.94 -13.38 -12.20
N ALA A 462 2.08 -12.28 -12.95
CA ALA A 462 2.03 -12.29 -14.41
C ALA A 462 3.21 -13.09 -15.00
N ALA A 463 4.42 -12.88 -14.49
CA ALA A 463 5.60 -13.62 -14.89
C ALA A 463 5.43 -15.14 -14.68
N MET A 464 4.91 -15.55 -13.52
CA MET A 464 4.64 -16.96 -13.23
C MET A 464 3.61 -17.57 -14.20
N LYS A 465 2.50 -16.86 -14.50
CA LYS A 465 1.49 -17.31 -15.47
C LYS A 465 2.06 -17.51 -16.87
N HIS A 466 3.02 -16.67 -17.25
CA HIS A 466 3.68 -16.69 -18.56
C HIS A 466 4.87 -17.65 -18.66
N GLY A 467 5.07 -18.51 -17.66
CA GLY A 467 6.11 -19.55 -17.67
C GLY A 467 7.52 -19.03 -17.39
N ALA A 468 7.66 -17.81 -16.87
CA ALA A 468 8.96 -17.32 -16.42
C ALA A 468 9.37 -18.09 -15.16
N VAL A 469 10.41 -18.93 -15.27
CA VAL A 469 10.91 -19.72 -14.13
C VAL A 469 11.73 -18.81 -13.21
N TYR A 470 11.19 -18.54 -12.02
CA TYR A 470 11.95 -17.94 -10.93
C TYR A 470 12.84 -19.02 -10.30
N SER A 471 14.10 -19.15 -10.73
CA SER A 471 15.08 -19.90 -9.94
C SER A 471 15.53 -19.05 -8.74
N GLU A 472 15.52 -19.66 -7.55
CA GLU A 472 16.07 -19.08 -6.31
C GLU A 472 17.57 -18.71 -6.46
N TYR A 473 18.23 -19.30 -7.47
CA TYR A 473 19.60 -19.09 -7.89
C TYR A 473 19.73 -18.29 -9.20
N TYR A 474 18.73 -17.48 -9.61
CA TYR A 474 18.98 -16.47 -10.63
C TYR A 474 19.91 -15.39 -10.07
N ASN A 475 21.20 -15.57 -10.37
CA ASN A 475 22.25 -14.56 -10.47
C ASN A 475 22.04 -13.63 -11.68
N GLY A 476 20.84 -13.64 -12.29
CA GLY A 476 20.42 -12.75 -13.36
C GLY A 476 20.30 -11.32 -12.86
N ASP A 477 21.42 -10.63 -13.02
CA ASP A 477 21.65 -9.20 -12.90
C ASP A 477 21.62 -8.60 -11.50
N ALA A 478 22.82 -8.47 -10.95
CA ALA A 478 23.17 -7.42 -10.01
C ALA A 478 22.68 -6.00 -10.46
N GLN A 479 22.41 -5.81 -11.77
CA GLN A 479 21.73 -4.62 -12.33
C GLN A 479 20.25 -4.52 -11.91
N ASN A 480 19.44 -5.59 -12.00
CA ASN A 480 18.05 -5.61 -11.52
C ASN A 480 17.93 -5.39 -10.00
N PHE A 481 19.00 -5.71 -9.26
CA PHE A 481 19.07 -5.48 -7.83
C PHE A 481 19.47 -4.04 -7.45
N ARG A 482 20.45 -3.42 -8.14
CA ARG A 482 20.70 -1.97 -8.05
C ARG A 482 19.47 -1.15 -8.47
N PHE A 483 18.70 -1.66 -9.43
CA PHE A 483 17.44 -1.13 -9.96
C PHE A 483 16.31 -1.08 -8.92
N HIS A 484 16.16 -2.09 -8.06
CA HIS A 484 15.21 -2.08 -6.95
C HIS A 484 15.72 -1.28 -5.74
N LEU A 485 17.02 -1.26 -5.44
CA LEU A 485 17.58 -0.37 -4.41
C LEU A 485 17.51 1.11 -4.78
N ARG A 486 17.62 1.47 -6.07
CA ARG A 486 17.38 2.84 -6.55
C ARG A 486 15.90 3.28 -6.39
N ARG A 487 14.97 2.33 -6.27
CA ARG A 487 13.55 2.57 -5.95
C ARG A 487 13.38 3.13 -4.54
N LEU A 488 14.18 2.67 -3.57
CA LEU A 488 14.23 3.23 -2.21
C LEU A 488 14.85 4.64 -2.17
N PHE A 489 15.80 4.90 -3.06
CA PHE A 489 16.55 6.15 -3.18
C PHE A 489 15.70 7.38 -3.53
N TYR A 490 14.63 7.20 -4.31
CA TYR A 490 13.74 8.30 -4.73
C TYR A 490 12.57 8.50 -3.76
N CYS A 491 12.12 7.43 -3.11
CA CYS A 491 11.03 7.41 -2.15
C CYS A 491 11.46 7.93 -0.76
N PHE A 492 12.72 7.71 -0.36
CA PHE A 492 13.26 8.15 0.91
C PHE A 492 14.59 8.87 0.70
N PHE A 493 14.60 10.20 0.89
CA PHE A 493 15.83 10.99 0.88
C PHE A 493 16.85 10.40 1.89
N LYS A 494 18.07 10.13 1.41
CA LYS A 494 19.31 9.70 2.12
C LYS A 494 19.56 8.19 2.32
N VAL A 495 19.79 7.46 1.23
CA VAL A 495 20.65 6.25 1.25
C VAL A 495 21.69 6.31 0.11
N GLU A 496 22.47 7.39 0.01
CA GLU A 496 23.49 7.58 -1.04
C GLU A 496 24.60 6.49 -1.08
N PHE A 497 24.71 5.65 -0.04
CA PHE A 497 25.91 4.85 0.21
C PHE A 497 25.89 3.43 -0.38
N LEU A 498 24.72 2.90 -0.76
CA LEU A 498 24.59 1.49 -1.21
C LEU A 498 25.03 1.23 -2.65
N LEU A 499 25.45 2.25 -3.39
CA LEU A 499 25.89 2.14 -4.79
C LEU A 499 27.40 2.29 -4.99
N LYS A 500 28.19 2.53 -3.93
CA LYS A 500 29.64 2.82 -4.04
C LYS A 500 30.58 1.63 -3.81
N ASN A 501 30.09 0.41 -3.62
CA ASN A 501 30.92 -0.80 -3.70
C ASN A 501 30.23 -1.87 -4.56
#